data_AF-A0A4D4K8B4-F1
#
_entry.id   AF-A0A4D4K8B4-F1
#
_cell.length_a   1.000
_cell.length_b   1.000
_cell.length_c   1.000
_cell.angle_alpha   90.00
_cell.angle_beta   90.00
_cell.angle_gamma   90.00
#
_symmetry.space_group_name_H-M   'P 1'
#
loop_
_entity.id
_entity.type
_entity.pdbx_description
1 polymer ?
#
loop_
_entity_poly.entity_id
_entity_poly.type
_entity_poly.pdbx_seq_one_letter_code
_entity_poly.pdbx_strand_id
1 'polypeptide(L)'
;MYPHSITATLSSRSREVIRRNTTILPLYSLMLGLLALLGFMAIAAGVTVENGQLAIPQLFEDMFPDWFAGIAFAAIGIGALVPAAIMSIAAANLFTRNIYKDFLRPNATPEEETKVSKLVSLLVKVGALIFVLGMDKTVAINFQLLGGIWILQTFPALVGGLFTRWFHRWALLAGWAVGMVYGTWKAYDTPSGTQKHFGNTADMPAIGEIGYIGFTAIVLNVLVTVVLTFVLRALKAPDGIDETTAADYKADAGDPGVQVDLPPATAGSPGGH
;
A
#
# COMPACT_ATOMS: atom_id res chain seq x y z
N MET A 1 3.58 -3.55 -4.49
CA MET A 1 4.27 -2.33 -3.98
C MET A 1 3.90 -2.07 -2.52
N TYR A 2 2.61 -2.11 -2.16
CA TYR A 2 2.23 -1.95 -0.77
C TYR A 2 2.70 -3.11 0.12
N PRO A 3 3.25 -2.85 1.31
CA PRO A 3 3.74 -3.88 2.22
C PRO A 3 2.67 -4.89 2.67
N HIS A 4 1.44 -4.44 2.88
CA HIS A 4 0.35 -5.32 3.34
C HIS A 4 -0.03 -6.40 2.30
N SER A 5 0.14 -6.13 1.01
CA SER A 5 -0.06 -7.15 -0.04
C SER A 5 1.06 -8.19 -0.04
N ILE A 6 2.29 -7.80 0.31
CA ILE A 6 3.43 -8.72 0.42
C ILE A 6 3.20 -9.69 1.57
N THR A 7 2.74 -9.21 2.73
CA THR A 7 2.39 -10.09 3.87
C THR A 7 1.38 -11.17 3.46
N ALA A 8 0.31 -10.79 2.74
CA ALA A 8 -0.68 -11.74 2.25
C ALA A 8 -0.09 -12.76 1.26
N THR A 9 0.81 -12.30 0.40
CA THR A 9 1.49 -13.16 -0.59
C THR A 9 2.44 -14.15 0.08
N LEU A 10 3.22 -13.71 1.07
CA LEU A 10 4.17 -14.54 1.81
C LEU A 10 3.47 -15.55 2.73
N SER A 11 2.23 -15.28 3.16
CA SER A 11 1.40 -16.24 3.90
C SER A 11 0.68 -17.26 3.00
N SER A 12 0.80 -17.14 1.68
CA SER A 12 0.14 -18.05 0.75
C SER A 12 0.86 -19.40 0.69
N ARG A 13 0.10 -20.48 0.50
CA ARG A 13 0.63 -21.85 0.51
C ARG A 13 1.51 -22.17 -0.71
N SER A 14 1.19 -21.61 -1.88
CA SER A 14 1.92 -21.88 -3.13
C SER A 14 1.65 -20.81 -4.18
N ARG A 15 2.52 -20.77 -5.20
CA ARG A 15 2.38 -19.88 -6.36
C ARG A 15 1.07 -20.05 -7.12
N GLU A 16 0.55 -21.27 -7.18
CA GLU A 16 -0.71 -21.55 -7.86
C GLU A 16 -1.91 -20.91 -7.14
N VAL A 17 -1.88 -20.85 -5.80
CA VAL A 17 -2.90 -20.12 -5.03
C VAL A 17 -2.86 -18.64 -5.35
N ILE A 18 -1.67 -18.04 -5.44
CA ILE A 18 -1.51 -16.63 -5.82
C ILE A 18 -2.05 -16.40 -7.23
N ARG A 19 -1.70 -17.25 -8.21
CA ARG A 19 -2.16 -17.15 -9.60
C ARG A 19 -3.68 -17.21 -9.68
N ARG A 20 -4.29 -18.22 -9.07
CA ARG A 20 -5.76 -18.38 -9.06
C ARG A 20 -6.46 -17.18 -8.44
N ASN A 21 -5.96 -16.68 -7.31
CA ASN A 21 -6.53 -15.51 -6.65
C ASN A 21 -6.39 -14.25 -7.51
N THR A 22 -5.24 -14.07 -8.17
CA THR A 22 -4.97 -12.93 -9.04
C THR A 22 -5.90 -12.90 -10.25
N THR A 23 -6.22 -14.06 -10.83
CA THR A 23 -7.18 -14.16 -11.95
C THR A 23 -8.59 -13.68 -11.57
N ILE A 24 -8.95 -13.71 -10.28
CA ILE A 24 -10.27 -13.26 -9.79
C ILE A 24 -10.28 -11.76 -9.46
N LEU A 25 -9.12 -11.11 -9.27
CA LEU A 25 -9.05 -9.66 -8.94
C LEU A 25 -9.76 -8.73 -9.93
N PRO A 26 -9.79 -8.99 -11.25
CA PRO A 26 -10.59 -8.17 -12.17
C PRO A 26 -12.09 -8.18 -11.83
N LEU A 27 -12.62 -9.31 -11.35
CA LEU A 27 -14.02 -9.41 -10.91
C LEU A 27 -14.27 -8.52 -9.68
N TYR A 28 -13.30 -8.43 -8.76
CA TYR A 28 -13.37 -7.50 -7.65
C TYR A 28 -13.42 -6.03 -8.13
N SER A 29 -12.66 -5.69 -9.17
CA SER A 29 -12.71 -4.35 -9.77
C SER A 29 -14.09 -4.04 -10.37
N LEU A 30 -14.76 -5.02 -10.96
CA LEU A 30 -16.15 -4.88 -11.41
C LEU A 30 -17.09 -4.59 -10.24
N MET A 31 -16.91 -5.28 -9.09
CA MET A 31 -17.71 -5.01 -7.88
C MET A 31 -17.49 -3.60 -7.33
N LEU A 32 -16.27 -3.07 -7.38
CA LEU A 32 -16.01 -1.66 -7.01
C LEU A 32 -16.76 -0.68 -7.92
N GLY A 33 -16.87 -1.00 -9.22
CA GLY A 33 -17.70 -0.23 -10.15
C GLY A 33 -19.18 -0.23 -9.75
N LEU A 34 -19.73 -1.36 -9.30
CA LEU A 34 -21.10 -1.44 -8.79
C LEU A 34 -21.29 -0.61 -7.51
N LEU A 35 -20.29 -0.57 -6.62
CA LEU A 35 -20.33 0.30 -5.44
C LEU A 35 -20.35 1.80 -5.82
N ALA A 36 -19.62 2.19 -6.87
CA ALA A 36 -19.68 3.56 -7.38
C ALA A 36 -21.07 3.90 -7.94
N LEU A 37 -21.72 2.96 -8.62
CA LEU A 37 -23.12 3.12 -9.09
C LEU A 37 -24.10 3.33 -7.94
N LEU A 38 -23.87 2.71 -6.79
CA LEU A 38 -24.69 2.94 -5.59
C LEU A 38 -24.56 4.40 -5.09
N GLY A 39 -23.38 5.02 -5.25
CA GLY A 39 -23.21 6.45 -4.99
C GLY A 39 -24.03 7.33 -5.93
N PHE A 40 -24.08 6.99 -7.23
CA PHE A 40 -24.96 7.68 -8.18
C PHE A 40 -26.45 7.46 -7.87
N MET A 41 -26.82 6.27 -7.39
CA MET A 41 -28.17 5.99 -6.93
C MET A 41 -28.56 6.89 -5.74
N ALA A 42 -27.64 7.10 -4.78
CA ALA A 42 -27.89 8.02 -3.66
C ALA A 42 -28.18 9.44 -4.13
N ILE A 43 -27.42 9.93 -5.11
CA ILE A 43 -27.65 11.24 -5.73
C ILE A 43 -29.01 11.28 -6.44
N ALA A 44 -29.35 10.25 -7.23
CA ALA A 44 -30.62 10.17 -7.94
C ALA A 44 -31.83 10.06 -7.01
N ALA A 45 -31.67 9.42 -5.85
CA ALA A 45 -32.68 9.32 -4.79
C ALA A 45 -32.84 10.62 -3.98
N GLY A 46 -31.98 11.63 -4.21
CA GLY A 46 -32.04 12.92 -3.51
C GLY A 46 -31.46 12.89 -2.09
N VAL A 47 -30.60 11.90 -1.78
CA VAL A 47 -29.96 11.79 -0.46
C VAL A 47 -28.98 12.94 -0.25
N THR A 48 -29.28 13.82 0.71
CA THR A 48 -28.40 14.92 1.09
C THR A 48 -27.68 14.60 2.40
N VAL A 49 -26.35 14.52 2.34
CA VAL A 49 -25.50 14.29 3.52
C VAL A 49 -24.44 15.38 3.63
N GLU A 50 -24.16 15.83 4.85
CA GLU A 50 -23.05 16.75 5.12
C GLU A 50 -21.69 16.10 4.83
N ASN A 51 -21.59 14.79 5.03
CA ASN A 51 -20.40 13.99 4.77
C ASN A 51 -20.70 12.97 3.67
N GLY A 52 -20.08 13.14 2.49
CA GLY A 52 -20.27 12.23 1.35
C GLY A 52 -19.96 10.75 1.66
N GLN A 53 -19.13 10.46 2.67
CA GLN A 53 -18.87 9.09 3.13
C GLN A 53 -20.12 8.39 3.72
N LEU A 54 -21.11 9.17 4.15
CA LEU A 54 -22.37 8.67 4.72
C LEU A 54 -23.48 8.51 3.67
N ALA A 55 -23.24 8.89 2.41
CA ALA A 55 -24.26 8.81 1.36
C ALA A 55 -24.80 7.39 1.18
N ILE A 56 -23.92 6.37 1.27
CA ILE A 56 -24.31 4.97 1.14
C ILE A 56 -25.08 4.49 2.39
N PRO A 57 -24.58 4.67 3.64
CA PRO A 57 -25.36 4.37 4.83
C PRO A 57 -26.76 5.01 4.83
N GLN A 58 -26.84 6.30 4.50
CA GLN A 58 -28.11 7.03 4.46
C GLN A 58 -29.05 6.46 3.39
N LEU A 59 -28.53 6.11 2.21
CA LEU A 59 -29.33 5.45 1.18
C LEU A 59 -29.96 4.13 1.67
N PHE A 60 -29.22 3.34 2.46
CA PHE A 60 -29.75 2.10 3.02
C PHE A 60 -30.85 2.35 4.05
N GLU A 61 -30.69 3.39 4.88
CA GLU A 61 -31.69 3.80 5.87
C GLU A 61 -32.97 4.32 5.22
N ASP A 62 -32.85 5.07 4.12
CA ASP A 62 -34.01 5.66 3.44
C ASP A 62 -34.78 4.65 2.57
N MET A 63 -34.10 3.64 2.00
CA MET A 63 -34.69 2.72 1.01
C MET A 63 -35.06 1.33 1.54
N PHE A 64 -34.52 0.91 2.68
CA PHE A 64 -34.70 -0.46 3.18
C PHE A 64 -35.29 -0.49 4.60
N PRO A 65 -35.93 -1.61 5.00
CA PRO A 65 -36.40 -1.79 6.37
C PRO A 65 -35.23 -1.81 7.38
N ASP A 66 -35.49 -1.35 8.61
CA ASP A 66 -34.51 -1.20 9.69
C ASP A 66 -33.64 -2.44 9.93
N TRP A 67 -34.22 -3.64 9.86
CA TRP A 67 -33.49 -4.90 10.07
C TRP A 67 -32.42 -5.13 9.00
N PHE A 68 -32.68 -4.73 7.75
CA PHE A 68 -31.75 -4.89 6.64
C PHE A 68 -30.68 -3.81 6.66
N ALA A 69 -31.06 -2.56 6.98
CA ALA A 69 -30.11 -1.46 7.21
C ALA A 69 -29.11 -1.82 8.31
N GLY A 70 -29.57 -2.44 9.41
CA GLY A 70 -28.69 -2.95 10.48
C GLY A 70 -27.67 -3.98 9.99
N ILE A 71 -28.07 -4.92 9.13
CA ILE A 71 -27.15 -5.91 8.52
C ILE A 71 -26.15 -5.19 7.59
N ALA A 72 -26.61 -4.23 6.79
CA ALA A 72 -25.76 -3.46 5.89
C ALA A 72 -24.69 -2.67 6.68
N PHE A 73 -25.07 -2.01 7.78
CA PHE A 73 -24.13 -1.29 8.64
C PHE A 73 -23.10 -2.22 9.29
N ALA A 74 -23.52 -3.41 9.74
CA ALA A 74 -22.60 -4.41 10.25
C ALA A 74 -21.58 -4.86 9.16
N ALA A 75 -22.05 -5.07 7.93
CA ALA A 75 -21.18 -5.43 6.81
C ALA A 75 -20.18 -4.32 6.48
N ILE A 76 -20.59 -3.06 6.47
CA ILE A 76 -19.71 -1.89 6.28
C ILE A 76 -18.66 -1.84 7.40
N GLY A 77 -19.08 -2.03 8.66
CA GLY A 77 -18.19 -2.04 9.81
C GLY A 77 -17.13 -3.14 9.73
N ILE A 78 -17.53 -4.38 9.45
CA ILE A 78 -16.59 -5.50 9.25
C ILE A 78 -15.67 -5.23 8.05
N GLY A 79 -16.22 -4.71 6.95
CA GLY A 79 -15.47 -4.35 5.74
C GLY A 79 -14.38 -3.31 6.00
N ALA A 80 -14.59 -2.39 6.93
CA ALA A 80 -13.58 -1.40 7.34
C ALA A 80 -12.54 -1.99 8.31
N LEU A 81 -12.95 -2.87 9.22
CA LEU A 81 -12.07 -3.40 10.28
C LEU A 81 -11.01 -4.37 9.74
N VAL A 82 -11.36 -5.23 8.78
CA VAL A 82 -10.45 -6.28 8.28
C VAL A 82 -9.20 -5.70 7.60
N PRO A 83 -9.32 -4.77 6.61
CA PRO A 83 -8.15 -4.16 5.99
C PRO A 83 -7.30 -3.35 6.98
N ALA A 84 -7.94 -2.61 7.88
CA ALA A 84 -7.25 -1.79 8.88
C ALA A 84 -6.34 -2.64 9.79
N ALA A 85 -6.81 -3.82 10.21
CA ALA A 85 -6.02 -4.73 11.03
C ALA A 85 -4.79 -5.25 10.30
N ILE A 86 -4.94 -5.72 9.06
CA ILE A 86 -3.83 -6.26 8.25
C ILE A 86 -2.80 -5.17 7.93
N MET A 87 -3.26 -3.95 7.61
CA MET A 87 -2.38 -2.81 7.37
C MET A 87 -1.55 -2.44 8.60
N SER A 88 -2.16 -2.46 9.79
CA SER A 88 -1.46 -2.21 11.06
C SER A 88 -0.41 -3.29 11.36
N ILE A 89 -0.72 -4.56 11.11
CA ILE A 89 0.25 -5.66 11.27
C ILE A 89 1.41 -5.50 10.29
N ALA A 90 1.12 -5.15 9.03
CA ALA A 90 2.14 -4.93 8.02
C ALA A 90 3.08 -3.78 8.39
N ALA A 91 2.55 -2.65 8.88
CA ALA A 91 3.36 -1.53 9.35
C ALA A 91 4.26 -1.92 10.52
N ALA A 92 3.73 -2.67 11.48
CA ALA A 92 4.48 -3.14 12.64
C ALA A 92 5.61 -4.12 12.27
N ASN A 93 5.34 -5.05 11.36
CA ASN A 93 6.35 -5.97 10.84
C ASN A 93 7.44 -5.23 10.07
N LEU A 94 7.07 -4.24 9.25
CA LEU A 94 8.02 -3.41 8.51
C LEU A 94 8.96 -2.66 9.46
N PHE A 95 8.41 -2.04 10.51
CA PHE A 95 9.23 -1.36 11.52
C PHE A 95 10.12 -2.34 12.28
N THR A 96 9.57 -3.46 12.73
CA THR A 96 10.33 -4.43 13.54
C THR A 96 11.49 -5.02 12.74
N ARG A 97 11.27 -5.37 11.48
CA ARG A 97 12.30 -5.99 10.64
C ARG A 97 13.32 -4.97 10.11
N ASN A 98 12.86 -3.85 9.56
CA ASN A 98 13.75 -2.92 8.84
C ASN A 98 14.33 -1.82 9.72
N ILE A 99 13.75 -1.56 10.90
CA ILE A 99 14.23 -0.50 11.81
C ILE A 99 14.75 -1.13 13.10
N TYR A 100 13.93 -1.91 13.78
CA TYR A 100 14.31 -2.47 15.09
C TYR A 100 15.44 -3.49 14.97
N LYS A 101 15.33 -4.47 14.08
CA LYS A 101 16.40 -5.46 13.90
C LYS A 101 17.64 -4.84 13.29
N ASP A 102 17.52 -4.19 12.14
CA ASP A 102 18.69 -3.71 11.38
C ASP A 102 19.49 -2.60 12.08
N PHE A 103 18.83 -1.70 12.83
CA PHE A 103 19.50 -0.54 13.42
C PHE A 103 19.57 -0.55 14.96
N LEU A 104 18.61 -1.14 15.67
CA LEU A 104 18.55 -1.09 17.14
C LEU A 104 19.08 -2.36 17.80
N ARG A 105 18.69 -3.55 17.32
CA ARG A 105 19.10 -4.86 17.83
C ARG A 105 19.25 -5.89 16.71
N PRO A 106 20.44 -5.98 16.08
CA PRO A 106 20.71 -6.95 15.01
C PRO A 106 20.55 -8.42 15.43
N ASN A 107 20.78 -8.72 16.71
CA ASN A 107 20.71 -10.07 17.26
C ASN A 107 19.37 -10.38 17.97
N ALA A 108 18.29 -9.66 17.64
CA ALA A 108 16.97 -9.92 18.23
C ALA A 108 16.48 -11.35 17.92
N THR A 109 15.93 -12.03 18.92
CA THR A 109 15.37 -13.38 18.74
C THR A 109 13.98 -13.30 18.09
N PRO A 110 13.47 -14.39 17.45
CA PRO A 110 12.13 -14.41 16.86
C PRO A 110 11.00 -14.08 17.86
N GLU A 111 11.18 -14.46 19.12
CA GLU A 111 10.24 -14.12 20.20
C GLU A 111 10.25 -12.62 20.53
N GLU A 112 11.43 -12.00 20.55
CA GLU A 112 11.58 -10.56 20.74
C GLU A 112 10.97 -9.78 19.57
N GLU A 113 11.24 -10.20 18.32
CA GLU A 113 10.63 -9.60 17.13
C GLU A 113 9.09 -9.65 17.23
N THR A 114 8.52 -10.79 17.64
CA THR A 114 7.07 -10.94 17.78
C THR A 114 6.50 -10.02 18.84
N LYS A 115 7.17 -9.90 20.00
CA LYS A 115 6.73 -9.01 21.09
C LYS A 115 6.78 -7.54 20.66
N VAL A 116 7.85 -7.12 19.99
CA VAL A 116 8.02 -5.75 19.49
C VAL A 116 6.99 -5.46 18.39
N SER A 117 6.77 -6.37 17.44
CA SER A 117 5.76 -6.18 16.40
C SER A 117 4.34 -6.04 16.99
N LYS A 118 3.98 -6.84 18.00
CA LYS A 118 2.69 -6.68 18.69
C LYS A 118 2.57 -5.31 19.38
N LEU A 119 3.63 -4.86 20.06
CA LEU A 119 3.66 -3.55 20.72
C LEU A 119 3.54 -2.41 19.68
N VAL A 120 4.31 -2.48 18.60
CA VAL A 120 4.27 -1.49 17.53
C VAL A 120 2.92 -1.49 16.82
N SER A 121 2.29 -2.64 16.59
CA SER A 121 0.94 -2.70 16.03
C SER A 121 -0.08 -2.00 16.93
N LEU A 122 0.04 -2.18 18.26
CA LEU A 122 -0.79 -1.45 19.22
C LEU A 122 -0.54 0.06 19.14
N LEU A 123 0.73 0.49 19.09
CA LEU A 123 1.09 1.91 18.95
C LEU A 123 0.55 2.52 17.65
N VAL A 124 0.63 1.80 16.53
CA VAL A 124 0.06 2.22 15.24
C VAL A 124 -1.45 2.39 15.34
N LYS A 125 -2.16 1.49 16.04
CA LYS A 125 -3.62 1.61 16.25
C LYS A 125 -3.98 2.80 17.12
N VAL A 126 -3.23 3.04 18.19
CA VAL A 126 -3.40 4.23 19.05
C VAL A 126 -3.14 5.51 18.26
N GLY A 127 -2.07 5.54 17.46
CA GLY A 127 -1.78 6.63 16.54
C GLY A 127 -2.94 6.86 15.57
N ALA A 128 -3.43 5.81 14.91
CA ALA A 128 -4.59 5.89 14.02
C ALA A 128 -5.83 6.45 14.71
N LEU A 129 -6.10 6.09 15.97
CA LEU A 129 -7.20 6.65 16.75
C LEU A 129 -7.02 8.15 17.00
N ILE A 130 -5.82 8.59 17.37
CA ILE A 130 -5.50 10.02 17.53
C ILE A 130 -5.72 10.77 16.21
N PHE A 131 -5.28 10.20 15.09
CA PHE A 131 -5.49 10.78 13.77
C PHE A 131 -6.99 10.88 13.43
N VAL A 132 -7.77 9.82 13.66
CA VAL A 132 -9.22 9.85 13.37
C VAL A 132 -9.98 10.86 14.24
N LEU A 133 -9.59 11.04 15.50
CA LEU A 133 -10.24 11.98 16.41
C LEU A 133 -9.76 13.43 16.25
N GLY A 134 -8.50 13.62 15.86
CA GLY A 134 -7.86 14.93 15.79
C GLY A 134 -7.85 15.57 14.39
N MET A 135 -8.11 14.80 13.33
CA MET A 135 -7.98 15.25 11.95
C MET A 135 -9.33 15.34 11.24
N ASP A 136 -9.49 16.36 10.39
CA ASP A 136 -10.66 16.48 9.51
C ASP A 136 -10.71 15.29 8.53
N LYS A 137 -11.91 14.74 8.33
CA LYS A 137 -12.20 13.61 7.43
C LYS A 137 -11.68 13.84 6.01
N THR A 138 -11.69 15.10 5.59
CA THR A 138 -11.20 15.53 4.28
C THR A 138 -9.69 15.36 4.15
N VAL A 139 -8.96 15.59 5.24
CA VAL A 139 -7.51 15.45 5.28
C VAL A 139 -7.12 13.97 5.20
N ALA A 140 -7.93 13.06 5.74
CA ALA A 140 -7.71 11.61 5.59
C ALA A 140 -7.76 11.14 4.12
N ILE A 141 -8.70 11.67 3.33
CA ILE A 141 -8.78 11.40 1.89
C ILE A 141 -7.52 11.92 1.19
N ASN A 142 -7.10 13.15 1.50
CA ASN A 142 -5.90 13.73 0.93
C ASN A 142 -4.65 12.92 1.30
N PHE A 143 -4.51 12.46 2.54
CA PHE A 143 -3.39 11.59 2.95
C PHE A 143 -3.37 10.27 2.20
N GLN A 144 -4.52 9.66 1.93
CA GLN A 144 -4.58 8.45 1.10
C GLN A 144 -4.08 8.72 -0.33
N LEU A 145 -4.49 9.85 -0.92
CA LEU A 145 -4.05 10.25 -2.26
C LEU A 145 -2.54 10.54 -2.30
N LEU A 146 -2.00 11.24 -1.30
CA LEU A 146 -0.56 11.48 -1.14
C LEU A 146 0.22 10.18 -0.93
N GLY A 147 -0.32 9.28 -0.11
CA GLY A 147 0.26 7.94 0.09
C GLY A 147 0.39 7.17 -1.23
N GLY A 148 -0.57 7.33 -2.14
CA GLY A 148 -0.50 6.82 -3.51
C GLY A 148 0.65 7.43 -4.32
N ILE A 149 0.84 8.75 -4.24
CA ILE A 149 1.95 9.45 -4.93
C ILE A 149 3.30 8.96 -4.41
N TRP A 150 3.45 8.81 -3.09
CA TRP A 150 4.71 8.40 -2.47
C TRP A 150 5.06 6.94 -2.73
N ILE A 151 4.09 6.02 -2.58
CA ILE A 151 4.36 4.60 -2.83
C ILE A 151 4.79 4.40 -4.29
N LEU A 152 4.17 5.12 -5.23
CA LEU A 152 4.45 4.99 -6.66
C LEU A 152 5.92 5.29 -6.99
N GLN A 153 6.61 6.12 -6.20
CA GLN A 153 8.03 6.43 -6.41
C GLN A 153 8.96 5.25 -6.11
N THR A 154 8.48 4.22 -5.43
CA THR A 154 9.24 2.97 -5.23
C THR A 154 9.16 2.03 -6.44
N PHE A 155 8.32 2.34 -7.44
CA PHE A 155 8.08 1.46 -8.59
C PHE A 155 9.36 1.19 -9.40
N PRO A 156 10.18 2.18 -9.78
CA PRO A 156 11.37 1.92 -10.59
C PRO A 156 12.37 1.02 -9.86
N ALA A 157 12.51 1.19 -8.54
CA ALA A 157 13.38 0.34 -7.73
C ALA A 157 12.85 -1.09 -7.61
N LEU A 158 11.55 -1.25 -7.32
CA LEU A 158 10.94 -2.57 -7.13
C LEU A 158 10.83 -3.37 -8.44
N VAL A 159 10.26 -2.76 -9.48
CA VAL A 159 10.06 -3.45 -10.77
C VAL A 159 11.37 -3.52 -11.54
N GLY A 160 12.13 -2.42 -11.58
CA GLY A 160 13.45 -2.41 -12.18
C GLY A 160 14.34 -3.47 -11.55
N GLY A 161 14.51 -3.47 -10.23
CA GLY A 161 15.36 -4.45 -9.53
C GLY A 161 14.91 -5.91 -9.67
N LEU A 162 13.61 -6.17 -9.82
CA LEU A 162 13.09 -7.53 -10.00
C LEU A 162 13.33 -8.08 -11.42
N PHE A 163 13.18 -7.24 -12.45
CA PHE A 163 13.24 -7.68 -13.86
C PHE A 163 14.54 -7.35 -14.57
N THR A 164 15.32 -6.37 -14.10
CA THR A 164 16.57 -5.94 -14.73
C THR A 164 17.63 -5.53 -13.71
N ARG A 165 18.88 -5.85 -14.00
CA ARG A 165 20.05 -5.50 -13.16
C ARG A 165 20.79 -4.28 -13.71
N TRP A 166 20.12 -3.53 -14.56
CA TRP A 166 20.74 -2.44 -15.30
C TRP A 166 20.85 -1.14 -14.48
N PHE A 167 19.95 -0.91 -13.53
CA PHE A 167 19.94 0.32 -12.76
C PHE A 167 21.02 0.38 -11.68
N HIS A 168 21.68 1.54 -11.55
CA HIS A 168 22.66 1.77 -10.50
C HIS A 168 21.96 2.16 -9.19
N ARG A 169 22.39 1.64 -8.03
CA ARG A 169 21.76 1.91 -6.71
C ARG A 169 21.61 3.39 -6.34
N TRP A 170 22.67 4.18 -6.50
CA TRP A 170 22.63 5.64 -6.27
C TRP A 170 21.71 6.37 -7.25
N ALA A 171 21.58 5.89 -8.50
CA ALA A 171 20.64 6.46 -9.46
C ALA A 171 19.19 6.20 -9.05
N LEU A 172 18.89 5.00 -8.55
CA LEU A 172 17.57 4.65 -8.00
C LEU A 172 17.20 5.50 -6.78
N LEU A 173 18.15 5.71 -5.85
CA LEU A 173 17.95 6.57 -4.69
C LEU A 173 17.72 8.03 -5.08
N ALA A 174 18.51 8.55 -6.02
CA ALA A 174 18.35 9.91 -6.52
C ALA A 174 17.02 10.10 -7.27
N GLY A 175 16.65 9.15 -8.14
CA GLY A 175 15.36 9.16 -8.83
C GLY A 175 14.18 9.14 -7.86
N TRP A 176 14.23 8.27 -6.84
CA TRP A 176 13.25 8.23 -5.77
C TRP A 176 13.15 9.57 -5.03
N ALA A 177 14.28 10.16 -4.64
CA ALA A 177 14.31 11.44 -3.94
C ALA A 177 13.71 12.56 -4.79
N VAL A 178 14.05 12.64 -6.07
CA VAL A 178 13.48 13.63 -7.00
C VAL A 178 11.98 13.44 -7.15
N GLY A 179 11.52 12.20 -7.37
CA GLY A 179 10.09 11.88 -7.48
C GLY A 179 9.31 12.22 -6.22
N MET A 180 9.87 11.93 -5.04
CA MET A 180 9.27 12.24 -3.74
C MET A 180 9.15 13.75 -3.50
N VAL A 181 10.23 14.49 -3.73
CA VAL A 181 10.26 15.95 -3.53
C VAL A 181 9.33 16.64 -4.52
N TYR A 182 9.41 16.30 -5.81
CA TYR A 182 8.55 16.89 -6.83
C TYR A 182 7.07 16.57 -6.59
N GLY A 183 6.74 15.30 -6.31
CA GLY A 183 5.36 14.88 -6.05
C GLY A 183 4.76 15.58 -4.83
N THR A 184 5.54 15.73 -3.75
CA THR A 184 5.10 16.42 -2.54
C THR A 184 4.95 17.92 -2.77
N TRP A 185 5.90 18.55 -3.48
CA TRP A 185 5.86 19.97 -3.79
C TRP A 185 4.66 20.33 -4.66
N LYS A 186 4.42 19.60 -5.76
CA LYS A 186 3.26 19.84 -6.62
C LYS A 186 1.94 19.56 -5.93
N ALA A 187 1.88 18.52 -5.09
CA ALA A 187 0.68 18.27 -4.31
C ALA A 187 0.41 19.42 -3.33
N TYR A 188 1.45 19.96 -2.68
CA TYR A 188 1.31 21.12 -1.80
C TYR A 188 0.84 22.38 -2.56
N ASP A 189 1.41 22.65 -3.73
CA ASP A 189 1.06 23.82 -4.55
C ASP A 189 -0.35 23.77 -5.14
N THR A 190 -0.90 22.56 -5.31
CA THR A 190 -2.22 22.37 -5.92
C THR A 190 -3.32 22.40 -4.85
N PRO A 191 -4.37 23.22 -5.00
CA PRO A 191 -5.55 23.13 -4.16
C PRO A 191 -6.34 21.84 -4.42
N SER A 192 -6.83 21.21 -3.35
CA SER A 192 -7.84 20.15 -3.44
C SER A 192 -9.24 20.78 -3.42
N GLY A 193 -10.27 20.05 -3.85
CA GLY A 193 -11.65 20.57 -3.93
C GLY A 193 -12.24 21.15 -2.62
N THR A 194 -11.55 20.96 -1.50
CA THR A 194 -11.96 21.35 -0.15
C THR A 194 -10.84 22.05 0.64
N GLN A 195 -9.59 22.08 0.17
CA GLN A 195 -8.44 22.65 0.89
C GLN A 195 -7.49 23.37 -0.06
N LYS A 196 -6.78 24.40 0.43
CA LYS A 196 -5.85 25.21 -0.38
C LYS A 196 -4.60 24.44 -0.86
N HIS A 197 -4.30 23.30 -0.26
CA HIS A 197 -3.13 22.48 -0.55
C HIS A 197 -3.54 20.99 -0.63
N PHE A 198 -2.62 20.16 -1.13
CA PHE A 198 -2.74 18.70 -1.25
C PHE A 198 -3.71 18.20 -2.33
N GLY A 199 -3.70 18.86 -3.48
CA GLY A 199 -4.31 18.33 -4.70
C GLY A 199 -3.57 17.10 -5.23
N ASN A 200 -4.28 16.25 -5.97
CA ASN A 200 -3.75 15.03 -6.59
C ASN A 200 -3.51 15.18 -8.12
N THR A 201 -4.02 16.25 -8.70
CA THR A 201 -4.00 16.53 -10.14
C THR A 201 -3.46 17.93 -10.37
N ALA A 202 -2.54 18.08 -11.31
CA ALA A 202 -1.95 19.36 -11.65
C ALA A 202 -1.66 19.40 -13.14
N ASP A 203 -1.43 20.60 -13.68
CA ASP A 203 -1.03 20.75 -15.07
C ASP A 203 0.26 19.98 -15.33
N MET A 204 0.21 19.10 -16.33
CA MET A 204 1.32 18.28 -16.74
C MET A 204 2.38 19.16 -17.43
N PRO A 205 3.63 19.19 -16.92
CA PRO A 205 4.72 19.81 -17.64
C PRO A 205 4.83 19.18 -19.04
N ALA A 206 4.92 20.01 -20.07
CA ALA A 206 4.99 19.66 -21.50
C ALA A 206 3.68 19.35 -22.25
N ILE A 207 2.58 19.01 -21.58
CA ILE A 207 1.28 18.72 -22.25
C ILE A 207 0.26 19.84 -22.00
N GLY A 208 0.36 20.56 -20.87
CA GLY A 208 -0.54 21.67 -20.55
C GLY A 208 -1.95 21.26 -20.13
N GLU A 209 -2.20 19.95 -19.99
CA GLU A 209 -3.46 19.37 -19.55
C GLU A 209 -3.38 18.93 -18.08
N ILE A 210 -4.53 18.87 -17.42
CA ILE A 210 -4.63 18.40 -16.02
C ILE A 210 -4.34 16.91 -15.98
N GLY A 211 -3.30 16.52 -15.24
CA GLY A 211 -2.91 15.11 -15.09
C GLY A 211 -2.62 14.71 -13.65
N TYR A 212 -2.54 13.40 -13.41
CA TYR A 212 -2.23 12.87 -12.09
C TYR A 212 -0.78 13.17 -11.70
N ILE A 213 -0.58 13.86 -10.57
CA ILE A 213 0.74 14.28 -10.09
C ILE A 213 1.68 13.09 -9.93
N GLY A 214 1.17 11.97 -9.40
CA GLY A 214 1.94 10.75 -9.22
C GLY A 214 2.55 10.23 -10.54
N PHE A 215 1.83 10.37 -11.65
CA PHE A 215 2.31 9.96 -12.97
C PHE A 215 3.45 10.86 -13.47
N THR A 216 3.31 12.17 -13.34
CA THR A 216 4.42 13.09 -13.70
C THR A 216 5.66 12.88 -12.81
N ALA A 217 5.46 12.60 -11.52
CA ALA A 217 6.53 12.33 -10.57
C ALA A 217 7.29 11.02 -10.89
N ILE A 218 6.58 9.94 -11.25
CA ILE A 218 7.25 8.69 -11.63
C ILE A 218 8.01 8.83 -12.95
N VAL A 219 7.50 9.59 -13.93
CA VAL A 219 8.24 9.86 -15.18
C VAL A 219 9.55 10.57 -14.87
N LEU A 220 9.54 11.61 -14.03
CA LEU A 220 10.77 12.29 -13.59
C LEU A 220 11.72 11.35 -12.85
N ASN A 221 11.20 10.52 -11.94
CA ASN A 221 11.98 9.52 -11.21
C ASN A 221 12.69 8.55 -12.17
N VAL A 222 11.96 7.99 -13.15
CA VAL A 222 12.54 7.09 -14.15
C VAL A 222 13.58 7.80 -15.01
N LEU A 223 13.30 9.03 -15.47
CA LEU A 223 14.27 9.80 -16.26
C LEU A 223 15.57 10.05 -15.51
N VAL A 224 15.49 10.50 -14.25
CA VAL A 224 16.67 10.72 -13.39
C VAL A 224 17.42 9.42 -13.16
N THR A 225 16.69 8.34 -12.86
CA THR A 225 17.27 7.01 -12.66
C THR A 225 18.03 6.55 -13.90
N VAL A 226 17.46 6.69 -15.09
CA VAL A 226 18.07 6.28 -16.36
C VAL A 226 19.32 7.10 -16.65
N VAL A 227 19.22 8.43 -16.60
CA VAL A 227 20.33 9.34 -16.91
C VAL A 227 21.50 9.13 -15.93
N LEU A 228 21.22 9.08 -14.62
CA LEU A 228 22.26 8.87 -13.62
C LEU A 228 22.85 7.46 -13.70
N THR A 229 22.08 6.45 -14.09
CA THR A 229 22.64 5.10 -14.34
C THR A 229 23.68 5.14 -15.44
N PHE A 230 23.41 5.83 -16.56
CA PHE A 230 24.41 5.99 -17.64
C PHE A 230 25.65 6.74 -17.16
N VAL A 231 25.48 7.85 -16.43
CA VAL A 231 26.59 8.67 -15.93
C VAL A 231 27.45 7.89 -14.92
N LEU A 232 26.84 7.24 -13.93
CA LEU A 232 27.56 6.53 -12.88
C LEU A 232 28.30 5.29 -13.43
N ARG A 233 27.71 4.59 -14.41
CA ARG A 233 28.40 3.51 -15.12
C ARG A 233 29.56 4.02 -15.96
N ALA A 234 29.41 5.15 -16.65
CA ALA A 234 30.51 5.79 -17.38
C ALA A 234 31.67 6.19 -16.44
N LEU A 235 31.34 6.63 -15.22
CA LEU A 235 32.31 6.96 -14.17
C LEU A 235 32.84 5.74 -13.40
N LYS A 236 32.42 4.51 -13.76
CA LYS A 236 32.81 3.25 -13.09
C LYS A 236 32.56 3.27 -11.57
N ALA A 237 31.48 3.91 -11.13
CA ALA A 237 31.09 3.92 -9.73
C ALA A 237 30.76 2.49 -9.24
N PRO A 238 31.00 2.17 -7.95
CA PRO A 238 30.79 0.82 -7.43
C PRO A 238 29.29 0.48 -7.33
N ASP A 239 28.86 -0.52 -8.12
CA ASP A 239 27.46 -0.98 -8.20
C ASP A 239 26.97 -1.74 -6.95
N GLY A 240 27.89 -2.32 -6.16
CA GLY A 240 27.58 -3.09 -4.94
C GLY A 240 27.89 -4.57 -5.08
N ILE A 241 27.84 -5.28 -3.96
CA ILE A 241 27.92 -6.75 -3.94
C ILE A 241 26.48 -7.23 -4.06
N ASP A 242 26.23 -8.05 -5.06
CA ASP A 242 24.97 -8.76 -5.18
C ASP A 242 25.14 -10.17 -4.64
N GLU A 243 24.25 -10.55 -3.73
CA GLU A 243 24.21 -11.87 -3.11
C GLU A 243 23.14 -12.78 -3.74
N THR A 244 22.36 -12.26 -4.71
CA THR A 244 21.25 -13.02 -5.33
C THR A 244 21.71 -13.93 -6.46
N THR A 245 21.05 -15.09 -6.57
CA THR A 245 21.27 -16.09 -7.60
C THR A 245 20.00 -16.33 -8.42
N ALA A 246 20.12 -16.88 -9.63
CA ALA A 246 18.97 -17.15 -10.49
C ALA A 246 17.94 -18.11 -9.87
N ALA A 247 18.38 -18.96 -8.93
CA ALA A 247 17.52 -19.91 -8.21
C ALA A 247 16.57 -19.20 -7.23
N ASP A 248 17.01 -18.08 -6.63
CA ASP A 248 16.21 -17.33 -5.64
C ASP A 248 14.91 -16.77 -6.24
N TYR A 249 14.90 -16.50 -7.55
CA TYR A 249 13.72 -16.00 -8.26
C TYR A 249 12.71 -17.10 -8.62
N LYS A 250 13.10 -18.37 -8.58
CA LYS A 250 12.28 -19.51 -9.04
C LYS A 250 11.96 -20.53 -7.96
N ALA A 251 12.53 -20.41 -6.77
CA ALA A 251 12.28 -21.30 -5.63
C ALA A 251 10.79 -21.42 -5.24
N ASP A 252 10.26 -22.63 -5.22
CA ASP A 252 8.95 -22.99 -4.68
C ASP A 252 9.06 -24.10 -3.61
N ALA A 253 7.99 -24.30 -2.84
CA ALA A 253 7.94 -25.33 -1.81
C ALA A 253 8.13 -26.73 -2.42
N GLY A 254 9.21 -27.42 -2.03
CA GLY A 254 9.60 -28.73 -2.56
C GLY A 254 10.83 -28.71 -3.47
N ASP A 255 11.36 -27.53 -3.81
CA ASP A 255 12.60 -27.42 -4.57
C ASP A 255 13.85 -27.76 -3.71
N PRO A 256 14.92 -28.30 -4.32
CA PRO A 256 16.17 -28.61 -3.61
C PRO A 256 16.75 -27.36 -2.92
N GLY A 257 16.97 -27.44 -1.60
CA GLY A 257 17.52 -26.34 -0.79
C GLY A 257 16.47 -25.38 -0.21
N VAL A 258 15.19 -25.54 -0.52
CA VAL A 258 14.10 -24.77 0.08
C VAL A 258 13.61 -25.48 1.34
N GLN A 259 13.96 -24.93 2.51
CA GLN A 259 13.40 -25.40 3.78
C GLN A 259 12.03 -24.77 4.00
N VAL A 260 11.04 -25.63 4.22
CA VAL A 260 9.69 -25.21 4.61
C VAL A 260 9.73 -24.92 6.11
N ASP A 261 10.02 -23.66 6.46
CA ASP A 261 10.00 -23.19 7.84
C ASP A 261 8.53 -22.92 8.24
N LEU A 262 7.74 -23.99 8.32
CA LEU A 262 6.41 -23.91 8.91
C LEU A 262 6.58 -23.78 10.42
N PRO A 263 5.88 -22.83 11.08
CA PRO A 263 5.76 -22.93 12.53
C PRO A 263 5.28 -24.35 12.85
N PRO A 264 5.90 -25.04 13.83
CA PRO A 264 5.52 -26.40 14.17
C PRO A 264 4.00 -26.40 14.32
N ALA A 265 3.33 -27.28 13.57
CA ALA A 265 1.90 -27.42 13.65
C ALA A 265 1.55 -27.45 15.13
N THR A 266 0.63 -26.59 15.57
CA THR A 266 -0.04 -26.77 16.85
C THR A 266 -0.90 -28.03 16.72
N ALA A 267 -0.23 -29.18 16.63
CA ALA A 267 -0.78 -30.50 16.78
C ALA A 267 -1.16 -30.60 18.26
N GLY A 268 -2.37 -30.14 18.60
CA GLY A 268 -2.85 -30.26 19.97
C GLY A 268 -3.93 -29.29 20.45
N SER A 269 -4.54 -28.43 19.62
CA SER A 269 -5.80 -27.80 20.04
C SER A 269 -6.98 -28.68 19.61
N PRO A 270 -7.72 -29.31 20.53
CA PRO A 270 -8.96 -29.98 20.19
C PRO A 270 -9.91 -28.95 19.59
N GLY A 271 -10.59 -29.32 18.51
CA GLY A 271 -11.64 -28.49 17.92
C GLY A 271 -12.65 -28.10 18.99
N GLY A 272 -12.76 -26.80 19.24
CA GLY A 272 -13.82 -26.21 20.04
C GLY A 272 -14.95 -25.77 19.12
N HIS A 273 -16.02 -26.58 19.16
CA HIS A 273 -17.43 -26.36 18.78
C HIS A 273 -17.77 -25.38 17.65
#